data_AF-A0A8S0UP89-F1
#
_entry.id   AF-A0A8S0UP89-F1
#
_cell.length_a   1.000
_cell.length_b   1.000
_cell.length_c   1.000
_cell.angle_alpha   90.00
_cell.angle_beta   90.00
_cell.angle_gamma   90.00
#
_symmetry.space_group_name_H-M   'P 1'
#
loop_
_entity.id
_entity.type
_entity.pdbx_description
1 polymer ?
#
loop_
_entity_poly.entity_id
_entity_poly.type
_entity_poly.pdbx_seq_one_letter_code
_entity_poly.pdbx_strand_id
1 'polypeptide(L)'
;MFTGVTMGVAGENYVSSTKIETTSKHIDIFVEKMKKLPGLTWTNICKVGKEDPRRVIHSLKVGLSLTLVSLLYLTEPLFKGIGQNAIWAVMTVVVVLEFTAGATLCKGLNRGFGTLLAGSLAFLIEYIAQESGRIFRAVFIGAAVFLIGTAATYMRFFPYIKKNYDYGVVIFLLTFNLITVSSYRVHNVLKIAQDRFYTIAIGCGICLLMSLVIFPNWSGEDLHNSTASKVEGLAKSIEVCVNDYFSNEETSETTNKSSEDPIYKGYKAVLDSKSTDETLALHASWEPRHSIHCYRFPWQQYVKLGGVLRHFGYTVVALHGCLRTEIQTPRLVRSLFKDPCIRVAGEVSKALMELADSIRNRRQFSPQILSDHLHEALHDLDAALKSQPRLFLGPNNDTTRNMLAFAATATARQKPNTKDCGISLSSVKTDSSALLEWKSKRNNTNSEQANESERKMLRPTLSKIALTSLEFSEALPFAAFASLLLETVARLDLVIEEVEELGRIANFREFNAGDHQISLTTEKTEIKIAAPLQNHLPSHGTD
;
A
#
# COMPACT_ATOMS: atom_id res chain seq x y z
N MET A 1 48.38 -24.28 -71.69
CA MET A 1 47.00 -24.42 -72.21
C MET A 1 46.17 -24.98 -71.07
N PHE A 2 45.22 -24.31 -70.44
CA PHE A 2 44.36 -23.20 -70.86
C PHE A 2 44.18 -22.17 -69.73
N THR A 3 43.88 -20.97 -70.19
CA THR A 3 43.74 -19.66 -69.53
C THR A 3 42.64 -19.57 -68.48
N GLY A 4 42.92 -18.83 -67.42
CA GLY A 4 41.95 -18.38 -66.42
C GLY A 4 41.07 -17.24 -66.91
N VAL A 5 39.87 -17.14 -66.32
CA VAL A 5 39.00 -15.97 -66.34
C VAL A 5 38.39 -15.80 -64.95
N THR A 6 38.56 -14.60 -64.41
CA THR A 6 38.04 -14.06 -63.15
C THR A 6 36.56 -13.69 -63.26
N MET A 7 35.71 -14.09 -62.30
CA MET A 7 34.37 -13.51 -62.01
C MET A 7 33.89 -14.16 -60.69
N GLY A 8 33.44 -13.49 -59.63
CA GLY A 8 33.33 -12.09 -59.29
C GLY A 8 32.95 -12.02 -57.80
N VAL A 9 33.65 -11.17 -57.05
CA VAL A 9 33.38 -10.86 -55.64
C VAL A 9 32.23 -9.84 -55.60
N ALA A 10 30.99 -10.30 -55.48
CA ALA A 10 29.83 -9.41 -55.38
C ALA A 10 28.83 -9.78 -54.26
N GLY A 11 28.95 -10.98 -53.64
CA GLY A 11 28.00 -11.45 -52.64
C GLY A 11 28.28 -11.01 -51.19
N GLU A 12 29.55 -10.86 -50.80
CA GLU A 12 29.90 -10.63 -49.38
C GLU A 12 29.81 -9.16 -48.94
N ASN A 13 30.01 -8.20 -49.86
CA ASN A 13 29.96 -6.78 -49.54
C ASN A 13 28.53 -6.27 -49.29
N TYR A 14 27.51 -6.87 -49.90
CA TYR A 14 26.12 -6.43 -49.76
C TYR A 14 25.51 -6.84 -48.41
N VAL A 15 25.85 -8.05 -47.92
CA VAL A 15 25.40 -8.57 -46.61
C VAL A 15 26.14 -7.89 -45.45
N SER A 16 27.41 -7.52 -45.65
CA SER A 16 28.18 -6.74 -44.67
C SER A 16 27.64 -5.30 -44.55
N SER A 17 27.34 -4.65 -45.68
CA SER A 17 26.84 -3.27 -45.70
C SER A 17 25.46 -3.12 -45.05
N THR A 18 24.54 -4.07 -45.26
CA THR A 18 23.22 -4.08 -44.60
C THR A 18 23.28 -4.36 -43.10
N LYS A 19 24.22 -5.20 -42.63
CA LYS A 19 24.48 -5.38 -41.18
C LYS A 19 25.11 -4.14 -40.53
N ILE A 20 25.98 -3.43 -41.25
CA ILE A 20 26.59 -2.18 -40.78
C ILE A 20 25.56 -1.05 -40.71
N GLU A 21 24.67 -0.93 -41.70
CA GLU A 21 23.58 0.06 -41.67
C GLU A 21 22.57 -0.20 -40.55
N THR A 22 22.20 -1.46 -40.30
CA THR A 22 21.24 -1.80 -39.24
C THR A 22 21.83 -1.62 -37.84
N THR A 23 23.13 -1.90 -37.66
CA THR A 23 23.84 -1.62 -36.40
C THR A 23 24.06 -0.12 -36.18
N SER A 24 24.39 0.66 -37.24
CA SER A 24 24.47 2.12 -37.15
C SER A 24 23.13 2.75 -36.76
N LYS A 25 22.04 2.34 -37.39
CA LYS A 25 20.69 2.84 -37.06
C LYS A 25 20.29 2.51 -35.61
N HIS A 26 20.67 1.35 -35.09
CA HIS A 26 20.45 1.01 -33.68
C HIS A 26 21.30 1.85 -32.71
N ILE A 27 22.54 2.17 -33.08
CA ILE A 27 23.42 3.04 -32.30
C ILE A 27 22.87 4.47 -32.29
N ASP A 28 22.41 4.99 -33.42
CA ASP A 28 21.85 6.34 -33.52
C ASP A 28 20.56 6.48 -32.69
N ILE A 29 19.66 5.50 -32.74
CA ILE A 29 18.46 5.46 -31.89
C ILE A 29 18.82 5.37 -30.39
N PHE A 30 19.88 4.62 -30.06
CA PHE A 30 20.37 4.50 -28.68
C PHE A 30 20.98 5.82 -28.18
N VAL A 31 21.79 6.49 -29.01
CA VAL A 31 22.38 7.80 -28.72
C VAL A 31 21.30 8.87 -28.57
N GLU A 32 20.25 8.84 -29.41
CA GLU A 32 19.14 9.79 -29.31
C GLU A 32 18.29 9.55 -28.05
N LYS A 33 18.06 8.27 -27.67
CA LYS A 33 17.46 7.91 -26.37
C LYS A 33 18.33 8.38 -25.20
N MET A 34 19.65 8.19 -25.27
CA MET A 34 20.59 8.64 -24.24
C MET A 34 20.66 10.16 -24.11
N LYS A 35 20.46 10.93 -25.20
CA LYS A 35 20.37 12.40 -25.14
C LYS A 35 19.05 12.90 -24.55
N LYS A 36 17.94 12.18 -24.73
CA LYS A 36 16.62 12.53 -24.14
C LYS A 36 16.49 12.09 -22.67
N LEU A 37 17.23 11.08 -22.25
CA LEU A 37 17.31 10.58 -20.87
C LEU A 37 17.64 11.64 -19.82
N PRO A 38 18.71 12.47 -19.93
CA PRO A 38 19.07 13.45 -18.91
C PRO A 38 18.01 14.55 -18.73
N GLY A 39 17.34 14.97 -19.81
CA GLY A 39 16.26 15.97 -19.72
C GLY A 39 15.00 15.41 -19.03
N LEU A 40 14.63 14.15 -19.34
CA LEU A 40 13.49 13.48 -18.72
C LEU A 40 13.77 13.11 -17.26
N THR A 41 14.99 12.65 -16.93
CA THR A 41 15.37 12.38 -15.55
C THR A 41 15.48 13.66 -14.75
N TRP A 42 16.03 14.75 -15.32
CA TRP A 42 16.07 16.06 -14.66
C TRP A 42 14.68 16.59 -14.33
N THR A 43 13.76 16.55 -15.30
CA THR A 43 12.37 16.97 -15.06
C THR A 43 11.68 16.12 -14.00
N ASN A 44 11.91 14.80 -13.98
CA ASN A 44 11.38 13.92 -12.93
C ASN A 44 12.02 14.20 -11.56
N ILE A 45 13.33 14.44 -11.48
CA ILE A 45 14.03 14.80 -10.24
C ILE A 45 13.47 16.13 -9.69
N CYS A 46 13.33 17.14 -10.55
CA CYS A 46 12.74 18.42 -10.17
C CYS A 46 11.27 18.28 -9.74
N LYS A 47 10.49 17.38 -10.37
CA LYS A 47 9.11 17.08 -9.93
C LYS A 47 9.09 16.45 -8.54
N VAL A 48 9.89 15.41 -8.30
CA VAL A 48 9.96 14.73 -7.00
C VAL A 48 10.37 15.69 -5.88
N GLY A 49 11.32 16.60 -6.15
CA GLY A 49 11.73 17.62 -5.17
C GLY A 49 10.68 18.70 -4.92
N LYS A 50 9.86 19.04 -5.93
CA LYS A 50 8.75 19.99 -5.79
C LYS A 50 7.53 19.37 -5.11
N GLU A 51 7.26 18.09 -5.33
CA GLU A 51 6.15 17.35 -4.73
C GLU A 51 6.32 17.17 -3.22
N ASP A 52 7.55 16.89 -2.77
CA ASP A 52 7.85 16.74 -1.35
C ASP A 52 9.24 17.33 -1.01
N PRO A 53 9.32 18.61 -0.59
CA PRO A 53 10.59 19.29 -0.31
C PRO A 53 11.37 18.62 0.81
N ARG A 54 10.70 17.85 1.68
CA ARG A 54 11.34 17.09 2.78
C ARG A 54 12.31 16.03 2.25
N ARG A 55 12.10 15.52 1.03
CA ARG A 55 13.02 14.57 0.37
C ARG A 55 14.35 15.20 0.01
N VAL A 56 14.33 16.46 -0.43
CA VAL A 56 15.54 17.24 -0.73
C VAL A 56 16.30 17.56 0.56
N ILE A 57 15.58 17.97 1.60
CA ILE A 57 16.17 18.23 2.91
C ILE A 57 16.81 16.94 3.47
N HIS A 58 16.12 15.80 3.39
CA HIS A 58 16.66 14.52 3.83
C HIS A 58 17.90 14.09 3.03
N SER A 59 17.90 14.20 1.70
CA SER A 59 19.08 13.85 0.91
C SER A 59 20.29 14.72 1.25
N LEU A 60 20.08 16.01 1.53
CA LEU A 60 21.13 16.90 2.03
C LEU A 60 21.63 16.47 3.42
N LYS A 61 20.75 16.07 4.34
CA LYS A 61 21.16 15.53 5.65
C LYS A 61 22.03 14.29 5.52
N VAL A 62 21.68 13.38 4.62
CA VAL A 62 22.46 12.16 4.36
C VAL A 62 23.83 12.53 3.83
N GLY A 63 23.91 13.41 2.84
CA GLY A 63 25.16 13.93 2.31
C GLY A 63 26.03 14.57 3.40
N LEU A 64 25.45 15.48 4.19
CA LEU A 64 26.15 16.16 5.29
C LEU A 64 26.65 15.17 6.35
N SER A 65 25.83 14.19 6.73
CA SER A 65 26.21 13.14 7.69
C SER A 65 27.40 12.32 7.20
N LEU A 66 27.40 11.94 5.93
CA LEU A 66 28.52 11.22 5.31
C LEU A 66 29.77 12.08 5.29
N THR A 67 29.66 13.36 4.90
CA THR A 67 30.81 14.28 4.91
C THR A 67 31.37 14.48 6.32
N LEU A 68 30.54 14.58 7.35
CA LEU A 68 30.98 14.71 8.74
C LEU A 68 31.71 13.46 9.23
N VAL A 69 31.15 12.27 8.99
CA VAL A 69 31.83 11.01 9.37
C VAL A 69 33.14 10.83 8.59
N SER A 70 33.17 11.16 7.31
CA SER A 70 34.39 11.12 6.51
C SER A 70 35.41 12.17 6.96
N LEU A 71 34.99 13.35 7.38
CA LEU A 71 35.90 14.38 7.89
C LEU A 71 36.57 13.94 9.20
N LEU A 72 35.81 13.31 10.12
CA LEU A 72 36.37 12.72 11.35
C LEU A 72 37.47 11.68 11.04
N TYR A 73 37.39 11.02 9.89
CA TYR A 73 38.40 10.08 9.43
C TYR A 73 39.63 10.76 8.81
N LEU A 74 39.42 11.84 8.05
CA LEU A 74 40.50 12.56 7.36
C LEU A 74 41.36 13.39 8.30
N THR A 75 40.84 13.79 9.47
CA THR A 75 41.62 14.52 10.48
C THR A 75 42.59 13.61 11.23
N GLU A 76 43.88 13.85 11.05
CA GLU A 76 45.02 13.06 11.57
C GLU A 76 44.99 12.70 13.07
N PRO A 77 44.59 13.58 14.02
CA PRO A 77 44.52 13.20 15.44
C PRO A 77 43.41 12.19 15.74
N LEU A 78 42.30 12.18 14.97
CA LEU A 78 41.18 11.25 15.16
C LEU A 78 41.41 9.92 14.42
N PHE A 79 42.13 9.94 13.30
CA PHE A 79 42.53 8.73 12.57
C PHE A 79 43.43 7.80 13.40
N LYS A 80 44.37 8.34 14.19
CA LYS A 80 45.26 7.55 15.07
C LYS A 80 44.50 6.72 16.11
N GLY A 81 43.28 7.12 16.49
CA GLY A 81 42.42 6.36 17.42
C GLY A 81 41.42 5.42 16.74
N ILE A 82 41.02 5.67 15.49
CA ILE A 82 39.81 5.07 14.87
C ILE A 82 40.11 4.29 13.57
N GLY A 83 41.29 4.49 12.97
CA GLY A 83 41.59 4.28 11.54
C GLY A 83 41.00 3.04 10.84
N GLN A 84 41.26 1.81 11.28
CA GLN A 84 40.77 0.61 10.57
C GLN A 84 39.26 0.36 10.74
N ASN A 85 38.62 0.92 11.76
CA ASN A 85 37.21 0.66 12.08
C ASN A 85 36.25 1.74 11.54
N ALA A 86 36.77 2.79 10.89
CA ALA A 86 35.98 3.90 10.37
C ALA A 86 34.95 3.49 9.30
N ILE A 87 35.20 2.40 8.57
CA ILE A 87 34.24 1.82 7.60
C ILE A 87 32.90 1.53 8.31
N TRP A 88 32.92 1.10 9.57
CA TRP A 88 31.72 0.80 10.33
C TRP A 88 30.90 2.06 10.65
N ALA A 89 31.54 3.21 10.85
CA ALA A 89 30.84 4.48 11.07
C ALA A 89 30.14 4.95 9.79
N VAL A 90 30.83 4.90 8.64
CA VAL A 90 30.24 5.26 7.33
C VAL A 90 29.07 4.32 6.98
N MET A 91 29.28 3.00 7.10
CA MET A 91 28.23 2.00 6.94
C MET A 91 27.08 2.14 7.95
N THR A 92 27.32 2.81 9.08
CA THR A 92 26.26 3.13 10.05
C THR A 92 25.39 4.23 9.51
N VAL A 93 25.99 5.35 9.07
CA VAL A 93 25.23 6.46 8.48
C VAL A 93 24.37 6.00 7.32
N VAL A 94 24.93 5.25 6.38
CA VAL A 94 24.19 4.79 5.19
C VAL A 94 22.98 3.92 5.52
N VAL A 95 23.07 3.09 6.56
CA VAL A 95 22.03 2.08 6.85
C VAL A 95 21.05 2.52 7.94
N VAL A 96 21.49 3.39 8.85
CA VAL A 96 20.69 3.84 10.01
C VAL A 96 19.95 5.13 9.71
N LEU A 97 20.52 6.04 8.91
CA LEU A 97 19.89 7.31 8.62
C LEU A 97 18.71 7.10 7.66
N GLU A 98 17.51 7.25 8.19
CA GLU A 98 16.25 7.02 7.49
C GLU A 98 15.47 8.33 7.32
N PHE A 99 14.44 8.29 6.47
CA PHE A 99 13.66 9.49 6.14
C PHE A 99 12.99 10.14 7.36
N THR A 100 12.54 9.33 8.33
CA THR A 100 11.92 9.80 9.58
C THR A 100 12.84 9.63 10.79
N ALA A 101 12.62 10.47 11.79
CA ALA A 101 13.34 10.42 13.05
C ALA A 101 13.12 9.08 13.79
N GLY A 102 11.87 8.62 13.86
CA GLY A 102 11.52 7.34 14.49
C GLY A 102 12.19 6.12 13.84
N ALA A 103 12.26 6.10 12.51
CA ALA A 103 12.96 5.03 11.78
C ALA A 103 14.47 5.03 12.08
N THR A 104 15.08 6.22 12.12
CA THR A 104 16.50 6.39 12.46
C THR A 104 16.79 5.92 13.89
N LEU A 105 15.94 6.29 14.85
CA LEU A 105 16.04 5.86 16.25
C LEU A 105 15.89 4.35 16.40
N CYS A 106 14.84 3.77 15.79
CA CYS A 106 14.59 2.34 15.81
C CYS A 106 15.78 1.55 15.24
N LYS A 107 16.28 1.92 14.05
CA LYS A 107 17.46 1.27 13.46
C LYS A 107 18.72 1.50 14.26
N GLY A 108 18.96 2.72 14.74
CA GLY A 108 20.17 3.07 15.50
C GLY A 108 20.28 2.28 16.81
N LEU A 109 19.18 2.20 17.56
CA LEU A 109 19.11 1.43 18.80
C LEU A 109 19.21 -0.08 18.54
N ASN A 110 18.50 -0.61 17.54
CA ASN A 110 18.60 -2.02 17.15
C ASN A 110 20.02 -2.39 16.68
N ARG A 111 20.72 -1.49 16.00
CA ARG A 111 22.13 -1.70 15.60
C ARG A 111 23.04 -1.76 16.82
N GLY A 112 22.92 -0.78 17.73
CA GLY A 112 23.71 -0.73 18.95
C GLY A 112 23.52 -1.97 19.82
N PHE A 113 22.26 -2.35 20.05
CA PHE A 113 21.91 -3.53 20.86
C PHE A 113 22.38 -4.83 20.20
N GLY A 114 22.14 -5.00 18.89
CA GLY A 114 22.59 -6.17 18.14
C GLY A 114 24.12 -6.33 18.14
N THR A 115 24.87 -5.23 17.99
CA THR A 115 26.34 -5.26 18.06
C THR A 115 26.84 -5.56 19.47
N LEU A 116 26.23 -4.98 20.51
CA LEU A 116 26.62 -5.22 21.91
C LEU A 116 26.41 -6.68 22.32
N LEU A 117 25.24 -7.24 22.02
CA LEU A 117 24.94 -8.66 22.25
C LEU A 117 25.89 -9.58 21.49
N ALA A 118 26.16 -9.26 20.22
CA ALA A 118 27.07 -10.05 19.40
C ALA A 118 28.51 -10.02 19.93
N GLY A 119 29.00 -8.84 20.33
CA GLY A 119 30.33 -8.69 20.93
C GLY A 119 30.46 -9.42 22.26
N SER A 120 29.45 -9.30 23.13
CA SER A 120 29.41 -10.01 24.42
C SER A 120 29.39 -11.53 24.24
N LEU A 121 28.58 -12.04 23.31
CA LEU A 121 28.49 -13.48 23.06
C LEU A 121 29.76 -14.00 22.38
N ALA A 122 30.33 -13.26 21.43
CA ALA A 122 31.60 -13.63 20.80
C ALA A 122 32.75 -13.69 21.81
N PHE A 123 32.79 -12.76 22.77
CA PHE A 123 33.75 -12.79 23.87
C PHE A 123 33.57 -14.04 24.75
N LEU A 124 32.34 -14.40 25.11
CA LEU A 124 32.05 -15.60 25.90
C LEU A 124 32.49 -16.88 25.18
N ILE A 125 32.19 -16.99 23.88
CA ILE A 125 32.61 -18.14 23.06
C ILE A 125 34.13 -18.22 22.96
N GLU A 126 34.82 -17.10 22.73
CA GLU A 126 36.28 -17.07 22.68
C GLU A 126 36.91 -17.47 24.02
N TYR A 127 36.36 -16.97 25.14
CA TYR A 127 36.82 -17.31 26.47
C TYR A 127 36.77 -18.83 26.72
N ILE A 128 35.64 -19.47 26.36
CA ILE A 128 35.48 -20.92 26.46
C ILE A 128 36.43 -21.65 25.49
N ALA A 129 36.59 -21.12 24.27
CA ALA A 129 37.44 -21.73 23.25
C ALA A 129 38.93 -21.73 23.64
N GLN A 130 39.40 -20.73 24.40
CA GLN A 130 40.77 -20.68 24.90
C GLN A 130 41.07 -21.79 25.91
N GLU A 131 40.12 -22.11 26.78
CA GLU A 131 40.24 -23.20 27.75
C GLU A 131 40.17 -24.60 27.11
N SER A 132 39.55 -24.72 25.93
CA SER A 132 39.31 -26.01 25.24
C SER A 132 40.54 -26.63 24.53
N GLY A 133 41.70 -25.96 24.55
CA GLY A 133 42.93 -26.41 23.90
C GLY A 133 43.00 -26.14 22.38
N ARG A 134 44.21 -26.07 21.82
CA ARG A 134 44.44 -25.59 20.44
C ARG A 134 43.80 -26.45 19.36
N ILE A 135 43.69 -27.77 19.57
CA ILE A 135 43.21 -28.73 18.58
C ILE A 135 41.69 -28.61 18.39
N PHE A 136 40.94 -28.42 19.49
CA PHE A 136 39.48 -28.34 19.44
C PHE A 136 38.94 -26.92 19.21
N ARG A 137 39.79 -25.89 19.37
CA ARG A 137 39.40 -24.48 19.23
C ARG A 137 38.68 -24.17 17.91
N ALA A 138 39.22 -24.62 16.76
CA ALA A 138 38.61 -24.34 15.46
C ALA A 138 37.26 -25.05 15.29
N VAL A 139 37.15 -26.30 15.75
CA VAL A 139 35.91 -27.09 15.69
C VAL A 139 34.85 -26.47 16.58
N PHE A 140 35.21 -26.03 17.79
CA PHE A 140 34.31 -25.37 18.72
C PHE A 140 33.79 -24.03 18.18
N ILE A 141 34.66 -23.18 17.65
CA ILE A 141 34.28 -21.91 17.01
C ILE A 141 33.34 -22.16 15.82
N GLY A 142 33.65 -23.13 14.97
CA GLY A 142 32.79 -23.52 13.85
C GLY A 142 31.41 -24.02 14.28
N ALA A 143 31.35 -24.85 15.32
CA ALA A 143 30.10 -25.34 15.90
C ALA A 143 29.27 -24.19 16.51
N ALA A 144 29.90 -23.25 17.23
CA ALA A 144 29.24 -22.08 17.79
C ALA A 144 28.65 -21.18 16.68
N VAL A 145 29.41 -20.93 15.61
CA VAL A 145 28.94 -20.19 14.42
C VAL A 145 27.73 -20.86 13.79
N PHE A 146 27.79 -22.19 13.61
CA PHE A 146 26.68 -22.95 13.05
C PHE A 146 25.42 -22.89 13.92
N LEU A 147 25.55 -23.15 15.22
CA LEU A 147 24.43 -23.20 16.16
C LEU A 147 23.78 -21.82 16.34
N ILE A 148 24.58 -20.78 16.61
CA ILE A 148 24.06 -19.41 16.77
C ILE A 148 23.52 -18.88 15.45
N GLY A 149 24.18 -19.17 14.33
CA GLY A 149 23.70 -18.85 12.99
C GLY A 149 22.32 -19.42 12.70
N THR A 150 22.15 -20.71 13.02
CA THR A 150 20.88 -21.43 12.86
C THR A 150 19.81 -20.87 13.77
N ALA A 151 20.11 -20.71 15.06
CA ALA A 151 19.18 -20.21 16.07
C ALA A 151 18.70 -18.79 15.75
N ALA A 152 19.60 -17.86 15.45
CA ALA A 152 19.23 -16.49 15.14
C ALA A 152 18.49 -16.39 13.81
N THR A 153 18.81 -17.21 12.81
CA THR A 153 18.03 -17.28 11.56
C THR A 153 16.63 -17.84 11.81
N TYR A 154 16.50 -18.88 12.64
CA TYR A 154 15.22 -19.44 13.02
C TYR A 154 14.34 -18.44 13.79
N MET A 155 14.95 -17.64 14.69
CA MET A 155 14.27 -16.57 15.41
C MET A 155 13.60 -15.53 14.48
N ARG A 156 14.12 -15.32 13.26
CA ARG A 156 13.52 -14.38 12.29
C ARG A 156 12.19 -14.85 11.71
N PHE A 157 11.84 -16.13 11.83
CA PHE A 157 10.53 -16.62 11.39
C PHE A 157 9.41 -16.28 12.38
N PHE A 158 9.73 -15.91 13.62
CA PHE A 158 8.72 -15.46 14.58
C PHE A 158 8.20 -14.07 14.18
N PRO A 159 6.89 -13.89 13.94
CA PRO A 159 6.34 -12.62 13.45
C PRO A 159 6.66 -11.42 14.34
N TYR A 160 6.68 -11.62 15.66
CA TYR A 160 7.01 -10.57 16.64
C TYR A 160 8.46 -10.08 16.50
N ILE A 161 9.42 -11.01 16.38
CA ILE A 161 10.84 -10.69 16.19
C ILE A 161 11.05 -10.05 14.82
N LYS A 162 10.42 -10.61 13.78
CA LYS A 162 10.51 -10.10 12.41
C LYS A 162 10.01 -8.66 12.30
N LYS A 163 8.92 -8.32 12.99
CA LYS A 163 8.32 -6.97 12.92
C LYS A 163 9.16 -5.93 13.66
N ASN A 164 9.69 -6.27 14.84
CA ASN A 164 10.30 -5.29 15.74
C ASN A 164 11.83 -5.27 15.71
N TYR A 165 12.47 -6.40 15.42
CA TYR A 165 13.90 -6.62 15.65
C TYR A 165 14.65 -7.27 14.49
N ASP A 166 14.04 -7.51 13.31
CA ASP A 166 14.71 -8.21 12.19
C ASP A 166 16.05 -7.59 11.83
N TYR A 167 16.10 -6.26 11.72
CA TYR A 167 17.34 -5.52 11.49
C TYR A 167 18.39 -5.78 12.58
N GLY A 168 17.98 -5.75 13.85
CA GLY A 168 18.86 -6.04 14.99
C GLY A 168 19.42 -7.46 14.95
N VAL A 169 18.60 -8.46 14.61
CA VAL A 169 19.02 -9.87 14.46
C VAL A 169 20.01 -10.04 13.31
N VAL A 170 19.80 -9.37 12.18
CA VAL A 170 20.74 -9.38 11.05
C VAL A 170 22.08 -8.75 11.45
N ILE A 171 22.06 -7.60 12.13
CA ILE A 171 23.28 -6.95 12.63
C ILE A 171 23.99 -7.82 13.67
N PHE A 172 23.24 -8.44 14.58
CA PHE A 172 23.77 -9.39 15.56
C PHE A 172 24.50 -10.54 14.86
N LEU A 173 23.84 -11.21 13.90
CA LEU A 173 24.42 -12.30 13.13
C LEU A 173 25.70 -11.89 12.42
N LEU A 174 25.66 -10.78 11.69
CA LEU A 174 26.82 -10.28 10.95
C LEU A 174 27.97 -9.88 11.89
N THR A 175 27.64 -9.28 13.03
CA THR A 175 28.64 -8.87 14.02
C THR A 175 29.28 -10.08 14.70
N PHE A 176 28.47 -11.01 15.17
CA PHE A 176 28.91 -12.21 15.86
C PHE A 176 29.81 -13.05 14.97
N ASN A 177 29.38 -13.35 13.75
CA ASN A 177 30.18 -14.12 12.80
C ASN A 177 31.51 -13.44 12.47
N LEU A 178 31.50 -12.12 12.24
CA LEU A 178 32.74 -11.42 11.94
C LEU A 178 33.72 -11.44 13.12
N ILE A 179 33.25 -11.18 14.35
CA ILE A 179 34.11 -11.13 15.53
C ILE A 179 34.63 -12.53 15.88
N THR A 180 33.75 -13.53 15.93
CA THR A 180 34.06 -14.92 16.29
C THR A 180 34.98 -15.61 15.26
N VAL A 181 34.85 -15.31 13.96
CA VAL A 181 35.79 -15.83 12.96
C VAL A 181 37.12 -15.09 12.99
N SER A 182 37.10 -13.77 13.23
CA SER A 182 38.33 -12.97 13.33
C SER A 182 39.15 -13.30 14.59
N SER A 183 38.49 -13.72 15.68
CA SER A 183 39.16 -14.09 16.93
C SER A 183 40.12 -15.28 16.79
N TYR A 184 39.83 -16.18 15.83
CA TYR A 184 40.72 -17.29 15.51
C TYR A 184 42.11 -16.80 15.05
N ARG A 185 42.16 -15.66 14.34
CA ARG A 185 43.40 -15.07 13.81
C ARG A 185 44.00 -14.00 14.73
N VAL A 186 43.19 -13.30 15.51
CA VAL A 186 43.61 -12.14 16.32
C VAL A 186 43.20 -12.32 17.78
N HIS A 187 44.16 -12.25 18.72
CA HIS A 187 43.91 -12.54 20.14
C HIS A 187 43.18 -11.44 20.93
N ASN A 188 43.01 -10.22 20.37
CA ASN A 188 42.41 -9.08 21.09
C ASN A 188 40.95 -8.80 20.68
N VAL A 189 40.07 -9.79 20.88
CA VAL A 189 38.64 -9.73 20.51
C VAL A 189 37.91 -8.57 21.18
N LEU A 190 38.20 -8.33 22.47
CA LEU A 190 37.55 -7.29 23.26
C LEU A 190 37.85 -5.89 22.72
N LYS A 191 39.09 -5.64 22.29
CA LYS A 191 39.47 -4.37 21.66
C LYS A 191 38.74 -4.17 20.32
N ILE A 192 38.69 -5.22 19.49
CA ILE A 192 37.97 -5.18 18.20
C ILE A 192 36.48 -4.89 18.40
N ALA A 193 35.86 -5.53 19.39
CA ALA A 193 34.44 -5.32 19.72
C ALA A 193 34.18 -3.90 20.25
N GLN A 194 35.04 -3.38 21.14
CA GLN A 194 34.94 -2.03 21.68
C GLN A 194 35.08 -0.97 20.58
N ASP A 195 36.12 -1.07 19.74
CA ASP A 195 36.35 -0.09 18.68
C ASP A 195 35.17 -0.06 17.69
N ARG A 196 34.58 -1.23 17.40
CA ARG A 196 33.38 -1.33 16.56
C ARG A 196 32.15 -0.72 17.24
N PHE A 197 31.97 -0.93 18.53
CA PHE A 197 30.88 -0.33 19.28
C PHE A 197 31.00 1.20 19.30
N TYR A 198 32.19 1.75 19.59
CA TYR A 198 32.42 3.20 19.59
C TYR A 198 32.22 3.84 18.22
N THR A 199 32.72 3.22 17.14
CA THR A 199 32.53 3.75 15.78
C THR A 199 31.07 3.72 15.33
N ILE A 200 30.31 2.67 15.71
CA ILE A 200 28.87 2.61 15.49
C ILE A 200 28.15 3.68 16.33
N ALA A 201 28.53 3.86 17.59
CA ALA A 201 27.96 4.88 18.47
C ALA A 201 28.15 6.30 17.91
N ILE A 202 29.34 6.61 17.38
CA ILE A 202 29.62 7.88 16.69
C ILE A 202 28.72 8.03 15.45
N GLY A 203 28.63 7.00 14.62
CA GLY A 203 27.77 7.00 13.43
C GLY A 203 26.29 7.20 13.77
N CYS A 204 25.77 6.47 14.77
CA CYS A 204 24.40 6.63 15.28
C CYS A 204 24.20 8.03 15.87
N GLY A 205 25.16 8.56 16.63
CA GLY A 205 25.08 9.91 17.21
C GLY A 205 24.93 11.00 16.15
N ILE A 206 25.71 10.92 15.06
CA ILE A 206 25.60 11.86 13.93
C ILE A 206 24.25 11.70 13.23
N CYS A 207 23.76 10.47 13.02
CA CYS A 207 22.44 10.23 12.45
C CYS A 207 21.32 10.84 13.31
N LEU A 208 21.39 10.64 14.63
CA LEU A 208 20.39 11.17 15.57
C LEU A 208 20.42 12.69 15.63
N LEU A 209 21.61 13.30 15.65
CA LEU A 209 21.76 14.76 15.57
C LEU A 209 21.06 15.30 14.32
N MET A 210 21.32 14.69 13.17
CA MET A 210 20.76 15.12 11.88
C MET A 210 19.26 14.89 11.78
N SER A 211 18.75 13.78 12.33
CA SER A 211 17.32 13.44 12.26
C SER A 211 16.47 14.19 13.28
N LEU A 212 16.99 14.49 14.48
CA LEU A 212 16.22 15.10 15.57
C LEU A 212 16.37 16.63 15.65
N VAL A 213 17.53 17.19 15.26
CA VAL A 213 17.79 18.63 15.43
C VAL A 213 17.58 19.41 14.14
N ILE A 214 18.06 18.89 13.01
CA ILE A 214 17.97 19.58 11.71
C ILE A 214 16.65 19.19 11.05
N PHE A 215 15.66 20.08 10.99
CA PHE A 215 14.35 19.88 10.31
C PHE A 215 13.75 18.47 10.50
N PRO A 216 13.36 18.09 11.72
CA PRO A 216 12.93 16.71 11.99
C PRO A 216 11.66 16.33 11.21
N ASN A 217 11.67 15.12 10.64
CA ASN A 217 10.50 14.53 9.99
C ASN A 217 9.90 13.46 10.92
N TRP A 218 8.66 13.67 11.34
CA TRP A 218 7.96 12.81 12.30
C TRP A 218 7.02 11.84 11.59
N SER A 219 7.22 10.56 11.85
CA SER A 219 6.40 9.48 11.33
C SER A 219 4.96 9.52 11.86
N GLY A 220 4.78 9.96 13.12
CA GLY A 220 3.44 10.16 13.66
C GLY A 220 2.65 11.23 12.92
N GLU A 221 3.30 12.32 12.52
CA GLU A 221 2.68 13.39 11.74
C GLU A 221 2.34 12.93 10.32
N ASP A 222 3.23 12.16 9.70
CA ASP A 222 2.95 11.56 8.39
C ASP A 222 1.77 10.58 8.44
N LEU A 223 1.69 9.76 9.50
CA LEU A 223 0.55 8.85 9.70
C LEU A 223 -0.75 9.64 9.87
N HIS A 224 -0.73 10.70 10.69
CA HIS A 224 -1.88 11.57 10.92
C HIS A 224 -2.42 12.19 9.62
N ASN A 225 -1.55 12.84 8.85
CA ASN A 225 -1.91 13.49 7.59
C ASN A 225 -2.34 12.47 6.51
N SER A 226 -1.65 11.32 6.46
CA SER A 226 -2.01 10.21 5.56
C SER A 226 -3.40 9.65 5.86
N THR A 227 -3.74 9.47 7.14
CA THR A 227 -5.08 9.02 7.54
C THR A 227 -6.16 10.04 7.11
N ALA A 228 -5.97 11.32 7.37
CA ALA A 228 -6.94 12.35 6.94
C ALA A 228 -7.13 12.36 5.41
N SER A 229 -6.02 12.30 4.64
CA SER A 229 -6.09 12.28 3.18
C SER A 229 -6.78 11.03 2.62
N LYS A 230 -6.65 9.87 3.28
CA LYS A 230 -7.35 8.64 2.90
C LYS A 230 -8.86 8.73 3.14
N VAL A 231 -9.28 9.33 4.26
CA VAL A 231 -10.71 9.55 4.53
C VAL A 231 -11.31 10.48 3.48
N GLU A 232 -10.62 11.59 3.16
CA GLU A 232 -11.01 12.50 2.07
C GLU A 232 -11.05 11.79 0.71
N GLY A 233 -10.07 10.92 0.44
CA GLY A 233 -10.04 10.10 -0.78
C GLY A 233 -11.26 9.19 -0.91
N LEU A 234 -11.69 8.56 0.18
CA LEU A 234 -12.91 7.73 0.21
C LEU A 234 -14.19 8.57 0.02
N ALA A 235 -14.27 9.75 0.62
CA ALA A 235 -15.39 10.68 0.45
C ALA A 235 -15.62 10.99 -1.03
N LYS A 236 -14.56 11.47 -1.70
CA LYS A 236 -14.58 11.79 -3.13
C LYS A 236 -14.87 10.56 -4.00
N SER A 237 -14.30 9.40 -3.66
CA SER A 237 -14.58 8.17 -4.40
C SER A 237 -16.05 7.75 -4.37
N ILE A 238 -16.74 7.87 -3.23
CA ILE A 238 -18.17 7.53 -3.13
C ILE A 238 -19.02 8.48 -3.96
N GLU A 239 -18.79 9.79 -3.79
CA GLU A 239 -19.56 10.81 -4.48
C GLU A 239 -19.44 10.68 -6.01
N VAL A 240 -18.21 10.56 -6.52
CA VAL A 240 -17.95 10.37 -7.95
C VAL A 240 -18.53 9.04 -8.43
N CYS A 241 -18.38 7.95 -7.66
CA CYS A 241 -18.90 6.64 -8.05
C CYS A 241 -20.44 6.63 -8.20
N VAL A 242 -21.16 7.28 -7.29
CA VAL A 242 -22.63 7.35 -7.35
C VAL A 242 -23.07 8.29 -8.46
N ASN A 243 -22.43 9.45 -8.62
CA ASN A 243 -22.73 10.39 -9.69
C ASN A 243 -22.50 9.77 -11.09
N ASP A 244 -21.40 9.06 -11.28
CA ASP A 244 -21.11 8.36 -12.54
C ASP A 244 -22.14 7.25 -12.83
N TYR A 245 -22.66 6.59 -11.78
CA TYR A 245 -23.65 5.53 -11.95
C TYR A 245 -24.97 6.06 -12.52
N PHE A 246 -25.35 7.27 -12.14
CA PHE A 246 -26.58 7.93 -12.58
C PHE A 246 -26.36 8.93 -13.74
N SER A 247 -25.13 9.04 -14.26
CA SER A 247 -24.81 9.86 -15.41
C SER A 247 -25.21 9.15 -16.71
N ASN A 248 -25.82 9.89 -17.64
CA ASN A 248 -26.22 9.35 -18.94
C ASN A 248 -24.95 9.16 -19.80
N GLU A 249 -24.83 8.00 -20.47
CA GLU A 249 -23.64 7.52 -21.22
C GLU A 249 -23.15 8.41 -22.39
N GLU A 250 -23.65 9.64 -22.58
CA GLU A 250 -23.36 10.46 -23.76
C GLU A 250 -22.15 11.39 -23.62
N THR A 251 -21.38 11.37 -22.51
CA THR A 251 -20.25 12.31 -22.32
C THR A 251 -18.88 11.67 -22.10
N SER A 252 -18.67 10.40 -22.48
CA SER A 252 -17.37 9.76 -22.22
C SER A 252 -16.89 8.74 -23.24
N GLU A 253 -17.17 8.93 -24.53
CA GLU A 253 -16.33 8.33 -25.59
C GLU A 253 -15.06 9.17 -25.87
N THR A 254 -14.91 10.34 -25.23
CA THR A 254 -13.86 11.32 -25.57
C THR A 254 -12.90 11.67 -24.44
N THR A 255 -12.65 10.75 -23.50
CA THR A 255 -11.49 10.91 -22.58
C THR A 255 -10.63 9.68 -22.65
N ASN A 256 -9.50 9.81 -23.36
CA ASN A 256 -8.40 8.86 -23.41
C ASN A 256 -8.18 8.18 -22.05
N LYS A 257 -8.57 6.91 -21.92
CA LYS A 257 -8.38 6.04 -20.74
C LYS A 257 -6.90 5.70 -20.52
N SER A 258 -6.08 6.71 -20.23
CA SER A 258 -4.66 6.57 -19.90
C SER A 258 -4.25 7.27 -18.60
N SER A 259 -5.14 8.05 -17.97
CA SER A 259 -4.96 8.53 -16.59
C SER A 259 -5.74 7.63 -15.64
N GLU A 260 -5.14 7.21 -14.53
CA GLU A 260 -5.82 6.43 -13.49
C GLU A 260 -7.14 7.12 -13.10
N ASP A 261 -8.24 6.36 -13.18
CA ASP A 261 -9.59 6.79 -12.80
C ASP A 261 -9.55 7.43 -11.40
N PRO A 262 -10.03 8.68 -11.21
CA PRO A 262 -10.00 9.36 -9.92
C PRO A 262 -10.70 8.56 -8.82
N ILE A 263 -11.73 7.77 -9.16
CA ILE A 263 -12.41 6.86 -8.24
C ILE A 263 -11.42 5.80 -7.76
N TYR A 264 -10.67 5.18 -8.68
CA TYR A 264 -9.66 4.15 -8.38
C TYR A 264 -8.56 4.68 -7.47
N LYS A 265 -8.09 5.91 -7.70
CA LYS A 265 -7.02 6.51 -6.90
C LYS A 265 -7.41 6.69 -5.43
N GLY A 266 -8.66 7.10 -5.15
CA GLY A 266 -9.12 7.38 -3.79
C GLY A 266 -9.16 6.14 -2.89
N TYR A 267 -9.85 5.06 -3.29
CA TYR A 267 -9.91 3.85 -2.47
C TYR A 267 -8.64 3.00 -2.53
N LYS A 268 -7.88 3.00 -3.64
CA LYS A 268 -6.61 2.24 -3.76
C LYS A 268 -5.59 2.66 -2.70
N ALA A 269 -5.49 3.96 -2.45
CA ALA A 269 -4.60 4.50 -1.42
C ALA A 269 -4.89 3.93 -0.02
N VAL A 270 -6.14 3.58 0.25
CA VAL A 270 -6.57 2.96 1.51
C VAL A 270 -6.28 1.45 1.52
N LEU A 271 -6.58 0.76 0.42
CA LEU A 271 -6.37 -0.69 0.33
C LEU A 271 -4.90 -1.09 0.44
N ASP A 272 -4.02 -0.30 -0.18
CA ASP A 272 -2.57 -0.54 -0.19
C ASP A 272 -1.88 -0.06 1.09
N SER A 273 -2.59 0.57 2.04
CA SER A 273 -1.97 1.27 3.18
C SER A 273 -1.57 0.39 4.36
N LYS A 274 -1.93 -0.91 4.38
CA LYS A 274 -1.72 -1.75 5.56
C LYS A 274 -0.28 -1.72 6.08
N SER A 275 0.67 -2.01 5.19
CA SER A 275 2.08 -2.13 5.56
C SER A 275 2.68 -0.76 5.89
N THR A 276 2.28 0.28 5.17
CA THR A 276 2.77 1.65 5.41
C THR A 276 2.25 2.21 6.72
N ASP A 277 0.99 1.98 7.07
CA ASP A 277 0.41 2.44 8.34
C ASP A 277 1.03 1.72 9.54
N GLU A 278 1.26 0.41 9.41
CA GLU A 278 1.93 -0.37 10.45
C GLU A 278 3.41 0.05 10.64
N THR A 279 4.13 0.36 9.55
CA THR A 279 5.53 0.82 9.66
C THR A 279 5.62 2.24 10.21
N LEU A 280 4.74 3.15 9.77
CA LEU A 280 4.68 4.51 10.31
C LEU A 280 4.30 4.51 11.80
N ALA A 281 3.36 3.66 12.21
CA ALA A 281 2.99 3.49 13.62
C ALA A 281 4.12 2.90 14.46
N LEU A 282 4.86 1.91 13.92
CA LEU A 282 6.05 1.38 14.58
C LEU A 282 7.07 2.49 14.79
N HIS A 283 7.44 3.23 13.73
CA HIS A 283 8.41 4.31 13.83
C HIS A 283 7.95 5.41 14.78
N ALA A 284 6.67 5.80 14.77
CA ALA A 284 6.09 6.78 15.69
C ALA A 284 6.22 6.35 17.16
N SER A 285 6.20 5.05 17.46
CA SER A 285 6.37 4.54 18.83
C SER A 285 7.79 4.72 19.38
N TRP A 286 8.80 4.88 18.50
CA TRP A 286 10.19 5.16 18.87
C TRP A 286 10.50 6.66 18.97
N GLU A 287 9.58 7.52 18.53
CA GLU A 287 9.84 8.97 18.50
C GLU A 287 9.81 9.57 19.91
N PRO A 288 10.76 10.46 20.26
CA PRO A 288 10.65 11.23 21.49
C PRO A 288 9.36 12.05 21.46
N ARG A 289 8.78 12.31 22.63
CA ARG A 289 7.58 13.12 22.75
C ARG A 289 7.89 14.54 22.26
N HIS A 290 7.39 14.86 21.06
CA HIS A 290 7.72 16.10 20.36
C HIS A 290 6.88 17.30 20.81
N SER A 291 5.67 17.07 21.34
CA SER A 291 4.77 18.15 21.73
C SER A 291 5.09 18.68 23.13
N ILE A 292 5.14 20.01 23.27
CA ILE A 292 5.16 20.77 24.54
C ILE A 292 4.08 20.28 25.52
N HIS A 293 2.96 19.78 25.00
CA HIS A 293 1.84 19.28 25.79
C HIS A 293 1.93 17.78 26.13
N CYS A 294 3.04 17.10 25.80
CA CYS A 294 3.29 15.70 26.15
C CYS A 294 2.17 14.71 25.75
N TYR A 295 1.37 15.01 24.73
CA TYR A 295 0.31 14.10 24.29
C TYR A 295 0.91 12.77 23.79
N ARG A 296 0.34 11.66 24.27
CA ARG A 296 0.70 10.32 23.81
C ARG A 296 0.12 10.15 22.41
N PHE A 297 0.96 10.18 21.39
CA PHE A 297 0.52 9.91 20.02
C PHE A 297 -0.11 8.50 19.96
N PRO A 298 -1.40 8.35 19.60
CA PRO A 298 -2.08 7.05 19.69
C PRO A 298 -1.85 6.20 18.44
N TRP A 299 -0.58 5.82 18.19
CA TRP A 299 -0.18 5.11 16.97
C TRP A 299 -1.00 3.84 16.68
N GLN A 300 -1.38 3.06 17.70
CA GLN A 300 -2.21 1.86 17.51
C GLN A 300 -3.63 2.18 17.05
N GLN A 301 -4.19 3.29 17.52
CA GLN A 301 -5.55 3.69 17.17
C GLN A 301 -5.62 4.13 15.69
N TYR A 302 -4.59 4.81 15.18
CA TYR A 302 -4.48 5.09 13.74
C TYR A 302 -4.45 3.82 12.89
N VAL A 303 -3.77 2.76 13.33
CA VAL A 303 -3.74 1.47 12.62
C VAL A 303 -5.10 0.77 12.67
N LYS A 304 -5.79 0.84 13.82
CA LYS A 304 -7.15 0.32 14.00
C LYS A 304 -8.15 1.03 13.08
N LEU A 305 -8.13 2.36 13.07
CA LEU A 305 -8.90 3.20 12.14
C LEU A 305 -8.57 2.85 10.68
N GLY A 306 -7.29 2.68 10.33
CA GLY A 306 -6.89 2.22 9.00
C GLY A 306 -7.46 0.83 8.65
N GLY A 307 -7.69 -0.05 9.63
CA GLY A 307 -8.46 -1.29 9.47
C GLY A 307 -9.90 -1.05 9.05
N VAL A 308 -10.62 -0.21 9.78
CA VAL A 308 -12.02 0.12 9.50
C VAL A 308 -12.17 0.85 8.16
N LEU A 309 -11.27 1.79 7.84
CA LEU A 309 -11.27 2.47 6.54
C LEU A 309 -11.05 1.51 5.36
N ARG A 310 -10.27 0.44 5.53
CA ARG A 310 -10.13 -0.59 4.49
C ARG A 310 -11.41 -1.39 4.31
N HIS A 311 -12.09 -1.74 5.41
CA HIS A 311 -13.40 -2.37 5.33
C HIS A 311 -14.40 -1.47 4.61
N PHE A 312 -14.44 -0.19 4.95
CA PHE A 312 -15.24 0.79 4.23
C PHE A 312 -14.86 0.85 2.74
N GLY A 313 -13.55 0.90 2.43
CA GLY A 313 -13.01 0.90 1.08
C GLY A 313 -13.42 -0.32 0.24
N TYR A 314 -13.54 -1.52 0.83
CA TYR A 314 -14.05 -2.70 0.11
C TYR A 314 -15.47 -2.51 -0.42
N THR A 315 -16.33 -1.79 0.32
CA THR A 315 -17.68 -1.47 -0.13
C THR A 315 -17.66 -0.48 -1.28
N VAL A 316 -16.78 0.53 -1.23
CA VAL A 316 -16.57 1.48 -2.33
C VAL A 316 -16.06 0.78 -3.60
N VAL A 317 -15.17 -0.21 -3.45
CA VAL A 317 -14.69 -1.02 -4.58
C VAL A 317 -15.83 -1.83 -5.20
N ALA A 318 -16.69 -2.41 -4.37
CA ALA A 318 -17.86 -3.14 -4.87
C ALA A 318 -18.85 -2.20 -5.58
N LEU A 319 -19.06 -0.98 -5.05
CA LEU A 319 -19.89 0.05 -5.67
C LEU A 319 -19.33 0.51 -7.02
N HIS A 320 -18.01 0.70 -7.11
CA HIS A 320 -17.33 0.96 -8.39
C HIS A 320 -17.43 -0.24 -9.34
N GLY A 321 -17.45 -1.47 -8.81
CA GLY A 321 -17.77 -2.67 -9.58
C GLY A 321 -19.11 -2.57 -10.31
N CYS A 322 -20.15 -2.02 -9.67
CA CYS A 322 -21.48 -1.81 -10.25
C CYS A 322 -21.50 -0.81 -11.43
N LEU A 323 -20.49 0.06 -11.56
CA LEU A 323 -20.35 0.93 -12.74
C LEU A 323 -19.92 0.17 -14.00
N ARG A 324 -19.17 -0.92 -13.80
CA ARG A 324 -18.50 -1.68 -14.88
C ARG A 324 -19.20 -3.00 -15.17
N THR A 325 -20.38 -3.24 -14.61
CA THR A 325 -21.14 -4.48 -14.83
C THR A 325 -21.68 -4.56 -16.25
N GLU A 326 -21.53 -5.72 -16.88
CA GLU A 326 -22.10 -6.00 -18.21
C GLU A 326 -23.64 -6.01 -18.20
N ILE A 327 -24.25 -6.33 -17.04
CA ILE A 327 -25.70 -6.27 -16.83
C ILE A 327 -26.05 -4.90 -16.28
N GLN A 328 -26.43 -3.97 -17.15
CA GLN A 328 -26.81 -2.62 -16.75
C GLN A 328 -28.25 -2.56 -16.21
N THR A 329 -28.47 -1.64 -15.27
CA THR A 329 -29.82 -1.31 -14.78
C THR A 329 -30.58 -0.54 -15.86
N PRO A 330 -31.87 -0.86 -16.11
CA PRO A 330 -32.69 -0.09 -17.03
C PRO A 330 -32.73 1.40 -16.68
N ARG A 331 -32.69 2.26 -17.70
CA ARG A 331 -32.64 3.73 -17.53
C ARG A 331 -33.80 4.28 -16.69
N LEU A 332 -34.99 3.70 -16.82
CA LEU A 332 -36.18 4.07 -16.06
C LEU A 332 -36.01 3.83 -14.54
N VAL A 333 -35.42 2.69 -14.17
CA VAL A 333 -35.12 2.36 -12.77
C VAL A 333 -34.04 3.29 -12.23
N ARG A 334 -33.00 3.54 -13.04
CA ARG A 334 -31.91 4.46 -12.69
C ARG A 334 -32.41 5.88 -12.48
N SER A 335 -33.32 6.40 -13.30
CA SER A 335 -33.90 7.74 -13.11
C SER A 335 -34.78 7.83 -11.87
N LEU A 336 -35.47 6.76 -11.50
CA LEU A 336 -36.43 6.76 -10.39
C LEU A 336 -35.74 6.89 -9.01
N PHE A 337 -34.56 6.29 -8.87
CA PHE A 337 -33.81 6.29 -7.62
C PHE A 337 -32.59 7.22 -7.62
N LYS A 338 -32.43 8.01 -8.69
CA LYS A 338 -31.29 8.92 -8.86
C LYS A 338 -31.13 9.89 -7.69
N ASP A 339 -32.16 10.68 -7.41
CA ASP A 339 -32.07 11.75 -6.42
C ASP A 339 -31.90 11.21 -4.98
N PRO A 340 -32.64 10.18 -4.53
CA PRO A 340 -32.42 9.59 -3.21
C PRO A 340 -31.01 8.99 -3.04
N CYS A 341 -30.50 8.28 -4.05
CA CYS A 341 -29.15 7.69 -3.97
C CYS A 341 -28.04 8.74 -3.99
N ILE A 342 -28.16 9.78 -4.83
CA ILE A 342 -27.21 10.90 -4.86
C ILE A 342 -27.22 11.65 -3.52
N ARG A 343 -28.42 11.88 -2.94
CA ARG A 343 -28.55 12.53 -1.63
C ARG A 343 -27.82 11.74 -0.54
N VAL A 344 -28.06 10.43 -0.44
CA VAL A 344 -27.37 9.56 0.54
C VAL A 344 -25.86 9.60 0.34
N ALA A 345 -25.38 9.47 -0.90
CA ALA A 345 -23.96 9.52 -1.20
C ALA A 345 -23.32 10.87 -0.85
N GLY A 346 -24.04 11.98 -1.08
CA GLY A 346 -23.62 13.32 -0.70
C GLY A 346 -23.50 13.49 0.81
N GLU A 347 -24.47 12.99 1.59
CA GLU A 347 -24.39 13.05 3.05
C GLU A 347 -23.27 12.17 3.62
N VAL A 348 -23.03 10.98 3.04
CA VAL A 348 -21.88 10.14 3.41
C VAL A 348 -20.55 10.82 3.05
N SER A 349 -20.45 11.45 1.88
CA SER A 349 -19.25 12.20 1.46
C SER A 349 -18.96 13.36 2.42
N LYS A 350 -19.98 14.17 2.75
CA LYS A 350 -19.86 15.25 3.75
C LYS A 350 -19.41 14.72 5.11
N ALA A 351 -19.92 13.56 5.53
CA ALA A 351 -19.50 12.91 6.77
C ALA A 351 -18.02 12.61 6.82
N LEU A 352 -17.54 11.93 5.79
CA LEU A 352 -16.14 11.58 5.67
C LEU A 352 -15.28 12.84 5.55
N MET A 353 -15.75 13.89 4.87
CA MET A 353 -15.03 15.16 4.78
C MET A 353 -14.86 15.83 6.16
N GLU A 354 -15.95 15.92 6.94
CA GLU A 354 -15.90 16.48 8.29
C GLU A 354 -15.03 15.62 9.22
N LEU A 355 -15.07 14.29 9.09
CA LEU A 355 -14.17 13.39 9.83
C LEU A 355 -12.70 13.60 9.42
N ALA A 356 -12.42 13.79 8.13
CA ALA A 356 -11.08 14.08 7.63
C ALA A 356 -10.55 15.41 8.17
N ASP A 357 -11.40 16.45 8.20
CA ASP A 357 -11.08 17.77 8.75
C ASP A 357 -10.93 17.76 10.27
N SER A 358 -11.75 16.98 10.96
CA SER A 358 -11.65 16.72 12.40
C SER A 358 -10.28 16.11 12.74
N ILE A 359 -9.87 15.08 12.00
CA ILE A 359 -8.54 14.49 12.14
C ILE A 359 -7.48 15.55 11.83
N ARG A 360 -7.49 16.15 10.64
CA ARG A 360 -6.49 17.11 10.15
C ARG A 360 -6.26 18.27 11.12
N ASN A 361 -7.34 18.79 11.69
CA ASN A 361 -7.30 19.94 12.60
C ASN A 361 -7.22 19.54 14.08
N ARG A 362 -7.20 18.23 14.40
CA ARG A 362 -7.16 17.67 15.76
C ARG A 362 -8.29 18.21 16.64
N ARG A 363 -9.51 18.21 16.10
CA ARG A 363 -10.74 18.68 16.75
C ARG A 363 -11.65 17.50 17.03
N GLN A 364 -12.45 17.57 18.08
CA GLN A 364 -13.47 16.55 18.32
C GLN A 364 -14.57 16.67 17.26
N PHE A 365 -15.05 15.51 16.81
CA PHE A 365 -16.19 15.40 15.91
C PHE A 365 -17.49 15.56 16.70
N SER A 366 -18.46 16.31 16.17
CA SER A 366 -19.80 16.39 16.75
C SER A 366 -20.77 15.57 15.90
N PRO A 367 -21.12 14.33 16.30
CA PRO A 367 -21.94 13.43 15.50
C PRO A 367 -23.39 13.92 15.31
N GLN A 368 -23.87 14.79 16.21
CA GLN A 368 -25.28 15.19 16.28
C GLN A 368 -25.73 16.03 15.07
N ILE A 369 -24.86 16.91 14.54
CA ILE A 369 -25.25 17.84 13.47
C ILE A 369 -25.40 17.13 12.11
N LEU A 370 -24.67 16.03 11.94
CA LEU A 370 -24.59 15.32 10.68
C LEU A 370 -25.51 14.10 10.63
N SER A 371 -25.72 13.45 11.78
CA SER A 371 -26.63 12.32 11.92
C SER A 371 -28.02 12.64 11.38
N ASP A 372 -28.58 13.81 11.69
CA ASP A 372 -29.95 14.16 11.32
C ASP A 372 -30.17 14.21 9.79
N HIS A 373 -29.25 14.84 9.05
CA HIS A 373 -29.32 14.93 7.58
C HIS A 373 -29.14 13.57 6.90
N LEU A 374 -28.25 12.73 7.44
CA LEU A 374 -28.02 11.37 6.93
C LEU A 374 -29.24 10.46 7.17
N HIS A 375 -29.88 10.56 8.34
CA HIS A 375 -31.11 9.83 8.65
C HIS A 375 -32.27 10.25 7.73
N GLU A 376 -32.40 11.54 7.44
CA GLU A 376 -33.40 12.04 6.51
C GLU A 376 -33.17 11.49 5.10
N ALA A 377 -31.93 11.52 4.60
CA ALA A 377 -31.58 10.97 3.29
C ALA A 377 -31.81 9.45 3.20
N LEU A 378 -31.51 8.71 4.27
CA LEU A 378 -31.81 7.28 4.38
C LEU A 378 -33.32 7.01 4.35
N HIS A 379 -34.10 7.80 5.08
CA HIS A 379 -35.55 7.67 5.12
C HIS A 379 -36.18 7.93 3.74
N ASP A 380 -35.68 8.92 3.00
CA ASP A 380 -36.12 9.19 1.63
C ASP A 380 -35.81 8.02 0.68
N LEU A 381 -34.63 7.42 0.79
CA LEU A 381 -34.26 6.25 0.01
C LEU A 381 -35.14 5.04 0.36
N ASP A 382 -35.39 4.79 1.64
CA ASP A 382 -36.29 3.71 2.10
C ASP A 382 -37.74 3.94 1.64
N ALA A 383 -38.23 5.19 1.72
CA ALA A 383 -39.55 5.56 1.21
C ALA A 383 -39.65 5.34 -0.31
N ALA A 384 -38.62 5.72 -1.07
CA ALA A 384 -38.56 5.47 -2.51
C ALA A 384 -38.57 3.97 -2.82
N LEU A 385 -37.78 3.16 -2.11
CA LEU A 385 -37.76 1.70 -2.27
C LEU A 385 -39.12 1.06 -1.93
N LYS A 386 -39.76 1.50 -0.85
CA LYS A 386 -41.10 1.04 -0.43
C LYS A 386 -42.22 1.45 -1.39
N SER A 387 -42.06 2.56 -2.11
CA SER A 387 -43.05 3.02 -3.08
C SER A 387 -43.15 2.13 -4.33
N GLN A 388 -42.15 1.27 -4.58
CA GLN A 388 -42.06 0.42 -5.76
C GLN A 388 -41.80 -1.06 -5.43
N PRO A 389 -42.65 -1.72 -4.63
CA PRO A 389 -42.41 -3.09 -4.18
C PRO A 389 -42.45 -4.10 -5.34
N ARG A 390 -43.21 -3.80 -6.41
CA ARG A 390 -43.35 -4.65 -7.60
C ARG A 390 -42.04 -4.78 -8.40
N LEU A 391 -41.12 -3.83 -8.26
CA LEU A 391 -39.83 -3.84 -8.95
C LEU A 391 -38.88 -4.90 -8.37
N PHE A 392 -39.00 -5.20 -7.06
CA PHE A 392 -38.10 -6.11 -6.35
C PHE A 392 -38.76 -7.43 -5.90
N LEU A 393 -40.09 -7.45 -5.72
CA LEU A 393 -40.85 -8.62 -5.25
C LEU A 393 -41.58 -9.36 -6.37
N GLY A 394 -41.54 -8.84 -7.60
CA GLY A 394 -42.25 -9.39 -8.76
C GLY A 394 -43.77 -9.24 -8.68
N PRO A 395 -44.49 -9.58 -9.76
CA PRO A 395 -45.95 -9.60 -9.73
C PRO A 395 -46.41 -10.72 -8.78
N ASN A 396 -47.33 -10.42 -7.85
CA ASN A 396 -48.06 -11.45 -7.12
C ASN A 396 -48.90 -12.27 -8.10
N ASN A 397 -48.29 -13.27 -8.74
CA ASN A 397 -49.01 -14.34 -9.40
C ASN A 397 -49.13 -15.47 -8.38
N ASP A 398 -50.35 -15.99 -8.21
CA ASP A 398 -50.72 -17.05 -7.26
C ASP A 398 -49.87 -18.34 -7.34
N THR A 399 -48.95 -18.43 -8.31
CA THR A 399 -47.93 -19.46 -8.45
C THR A 399 -46.97 -19.54 -7.25
N THR A 400 -46.63 -18.42 -6.60
CA THR A 400 -45.68 -18.41 -5.46
C THR A 400 -46.28 -19.05 -4.20
N ARG A 401 -47.60 -18.91 -3.99
CA ARG A 401 -48.32 -19.63 -2.92
C ARG A 401 -48.31 -21.13 -3.14
N ASN A 402 -48.42 -21.58 -4.40
CA ASN A 402 -48.41 -23.00 -4.74
C ASN A 402 -47.01 -23.62 -4.58
N MET A 403 -45.92 -22.88 -4.86
CA MET A 403 -44.55 -23.35 -4.60
C MET A 403 -44.22 -23.43 -3.11
N LEU A 404 -44.65 -22.45 -2.30
CA LEU A 404 -44.45 -22.47 -0.85
C LEU A 404 -45.29 -23.54 -0.16
N ALA A 405 -46.50 -23.80 -0.66
CA ALA A 405 -47.33 -24.94 -0.23
C ALA A 405 -46.73 -26.30 -0.66
N PHE A 406 -46.08 -26.37 -1.82
CA PHE A 406 -45.37 -27.58 -2.28
C PHE A 406 -44.10 -27.83 -1.45
N ALA A 407 -43.36 -26.78 -1.08
CA ALA A 407 -42.21 -26.87 -0.17
C ALA A 407 -42.65 -27.26 1.26
N ALA A 408 -43.76 -26.70 1.75
CA ALA A 408 -44.31 -27.02 3.08
C ALA A 408 -44.83 -28.47 3.17
N THR A 409 -45.41 -29.00 2.09
CA THR A 409 -45.88 -30.40 2.01
C THR A 409 -44.74 -31.40 1.82
N ALA A 410 -43.62 -30.99 1.21
CA ALA A 410 -42.39 -31.79 1.19
C ALA A 410 -41.74 -31.91 2.58
N THR A 411 -41.80 -30.86 3.42
CA THR A 411 -41.31 -30.90 4.80
C THR A 411 -42.22 -31.63 5.80
N ALA A 412 -43.48 -31.87 5.46
CA ALA A 412 -44.42 -32.59 6.32
C ALA A 412 -44.28 -34.13 6.26
N ARG A 413 -43.41 -34.67 5.39
CA ARG A 413 -43.21 -36.13 5.22
C ARG A 413 -42.14 -36.76 6.12
N GLN A 414 -41.62 -36.05 7.10
CA GLN A 414 -40.76 -36.66 8.12
C GLN A 414 -41.17 -36.19 9.52
N LYS A 415 -41.97 -37.02 10.21
CA LYS A 415 -42.03 -37.02 11.68
C LYS A 415 -41.22 -38.21 12.22
N PRO A 416 -40.69 -38.08 13.46
CA PRO A 416 -39.46 -38.70 13.90
C PRO A 416 -39.70 -40.04 14.59
N ASN A 417 -38.65 -40.88 14.66
CA ASN A 417 -38.57 -41.87 15.73
C ASN A 417 -37.17 -41.86 16.34
N THR A 418 -37.15 -41.54 17.63
CA THR A 418 -36.04 -41.54 18.58
C THR A 418 -35.45 -42.94 18.79
N LYS A 419 -34.12 -43.08 18.77
CA LYS A 419 -33.28 -43.56 19.90
C LYS A 419 -31.80 -43.75 19.50
N ASP A 420 -30.97 -43.51 20.52
CA ASP A 420 -29.58 -43.92 20.73
C ASP A 420 -28.38 -43.07 20.25
N CYS A 421 -27.43 -43.05 21.18
CA CYS A 421 -26.23 -42.23 21.37
C CYS A 421 -25.07 -42.64 20.45
N GLY A 422 -24.18 -41.70 20.08
CA GLY A 422 -22.83 -42.04 19.61
C GLY A 422 -22.20 -41.06 18.63
N ILE A 423 -21.08 -40.47 19.06
CA ILE A 423 -20.13 -39.63 18.30
C ILE A 423 -19.65 -40.34 17.02
N SER A 424 -19.57 -39.65 15.87
CA SER A 424 -18.54 -39.80 14.81
C SER A 424 -18.78 -38.85 13.62
N LEU A 425 -17.88 -37.89 13.42
CA LEU A 425 -17.76 -37.08 12.18
C LEU A 425 -17.20 -37.97 11.06
N SER A 426 -17.99 -38.22 10.00
CA SER A 426 -17.51 -38.91 8.80
C SER A 426 -17.42 -37.98 7.59
N SER A 427 -16.23 -38.03 7.00
CA SER A 427 -15.78 -37.43 5.74
C SER A 427 -16.74 -37.65 4.58
N VAL A 428 -17.05 -36.58 3.83
CA VAL A 428 -17.76 -36.65 2.55
C VAL A 428 -16.76 -36.66 1.40
N LYS A 429 -16.84 -37.74 0.62
CA LYS A 429 -16.11 -38.07 -0.62
C LYS A 429 -16.29 -37.01 -1.71
N THR A 430 -15.18 -36.65 -2.33
CA THR A 430 -15.11 -35.93 -3.61
C THR A 430 -15.18 -36.95 -4.77
N ASP A 431 -16.14 -36.81 -5.66
CA ASP A 431 -16.26 -37.65 -6.86
C ASP A 431 -15.14 -37.33 -7.87
N SER A 432 -14.30 -38.34 -8.11
CA SER A 432 -13.05 -38.27 -8.89
C SER A 432 -13.23 -38.73 -10.35
N SER A 433 -14.44 -38.62 -10.91
CA SER A 433 -14.76 -39.12 -12.26
C SER A 433 -14.61 -38.06 -13.36
N ALA A 434 -14.76 -36.77 -13.05
CA ALA A 434 -14.66 -35.68 -14.04
C ALA A 434 -13.21 -35.37 -14.48
N LEU A 435 -12.21 -35.70 -13.65
CA LEU A 435 -10.80 -35.35 -13.90
C LEU A 435 -10.12 -36.32 -14.87
N LEU A 436 -10.58 -37.57 -14.96
CA LEU A 436 -10.05 -38.58 -15.88
C LEU A 436 -10.52 -38.38 -17.32
N GLU A 437 -11.74 -37.89 -17.51
CA GLU A 437 -12.31 -37.62 -18.84
C GLU A 437 -11.61 -36.42 -19.52
N TRP A 438 -11.21 -35.42 -18.74
CA TRP A 438 -10.48 -34.25 -19.24
C TRP A 438 -9.04 -34.57 -19.67
N LYS A 439 -8.41 -35.59 -19.05
CA LYS A 439 -7.02 -35.99 -19.35
C LYS A 439 -6.90 -36.81 -20.64
N SER A 440 -7.92 -37.61 -20.97
CA SER A 440 -7.93 -38.42 -22.20
C SER A 440 -8.01 -37.54 -23.46
N LYS A 441 -8.68 -36.39 -23.37
CA LYS A 441 -8.90 -35.48 -24.51
C LYS A 441 -7.69 -34.59 -24.86
N ARG A 442 -6.63 -34.60 -24.04
CA ARG A 442 -5.40 -33.79 -24.24
C ARG A 442 -4.30 -34.53 -25.03
N ASN A 443 -4.41 -35.85 -25.22
CA ASN A 443 -3.38 -36.63 -25.93
C ASN A 443 -3.54 -36.70 -27.45
N ASN A 444 -4.63 -36.17 -28.02
CA ASN A 444 -4.84 -36.10 -29.47
C ASN A 444 -4.94 -34.64 -29.91
N THR A 445 -3.82 -33.94 -29.97
CA THR A 445 -3.56 -32.75 -30.83
C THR A 445 -2.22 -32.14 -30.42
N ASN A 446 -1.13 -32.78 -30.83
CA ASN A 446 0.20 -32.16 -30.88
C ASN A 446 0.79 -32.48 -32.25
N SER A 447 0.60 -31.58 -33.20
CA SER A 447 1.53 -31.40 -34.32
C SER A 447 1.37 -29.99 -34.87
N GLU A 448 2.52 -29.35 -35.08
CA GLU A 448 2.77 -28.12 -35.82
C GLU A 448 2.88 -26.80 -35.03
N GLN A 449 3.67 -25.92 -35.64
CA GLN A 449 4.79 -25.19 -35.07
C GLN A 449 4.62 -23.68 -35.31
N ALA A 450 5.42 -22.90 -34.59
CA ALA A 450 5.93 -21.56 -34.95
C ALA A 450 5.14 -20.28 -34.57
N ASN A 451 5.84 -19.46 -33.78
CA ASN A 451 5.92 -17.99 -33.74
C ASN A 451 4.69 -17.15 -34.16
N GLU A 452 4.09 -16.46 -33.18
CA GLU A 452 3.80 -15.02 -33.32
C GLU A 452 3.58 -14.33 -31.98
N SER A 453 4.09 -13.10 -31.88
CA SER A 453 3.93 -12.18 -30.77
C SER A 453 2.59 -11.47 -30.85
N GLU A 454 1.63 -11.82 -30.00
CA GLU A 454 0.40 -11.03 -29.85
C GLU A 454 -0.01 -10.86 -28.37
N ARG A 455 -0.49 -9.64 -28.09
CA ARG A 455 -1.17 -9.21 -26.87
C ARG A 455 -1.98 -10.34 -26.25
N LYS A 456 -1.73 -10.65 -24.96
CA LYS A 456 -2.66 -11.46 -24.15
C LYS A 456 -3.92 -10.64 -23.84
N MET A 457 -4.79 -10.51 -24.84
CA MET A 457 -6.21 -10.24 -24.63
C MET A 457 -6.81 -11.53 -24.06
N LEU A 458 -7.50 -11.42 -22.93
CA LEU A 458 -8.29 -12.52 -22.40
C LEU A 458 -9.35 -12.86 -23.46
N ARG A 459 -9.30 -14.09 -23.95
CA ARG A 459 -10.26 -14.67 -24.89
C ARG A 459 -11.67 -14.54 -24.28
N PRO A 460 -12.68 -14.01 -24.98
CA PRO A 460 -14.04 -13.96 -24.45
C PRO A 460 -14.55 -15.40 -24.36
N THR A 461 -14.68 -15.91 -23.14
CA THR A 461 -15.33 -17.18 -22.89
C THR A 461 -16.80 -17.03 -23.23
N LEU A 462 -17.20 -17.68 -24.33
CA LEU A 462 -18.54 -17.71 -24.86
C LEU A 462 -19.44 -18.57 -23.94
N SER A 463 -19.94 -17.98 -22.86
CA SER A 463 -21.08 -18.55 -22.11
C SER A 463 -22.34 -17.77 -22.45
N LYS A 464 -22.79 -17.90 -23.69
CA LYS A 464 -24.15 -17.55 -24.13
C LYS A 464 -25.11 -18.66 -23.71
N ILE A 465 -25.04 -19.10 -22.46
CA ILE A 465 -25.89 -20.14 -21.88
C ILE A 465 -26.88 -19.43 -20.95
N ALA A 466 -28.13 -19.38 -21.42
CA ALA A 466 -29.32 -19.02 -20.66
C ALA A 466 -29.38 -17.59 -20.05
N LEU A 467 -29.40 -16.56 -20.89
CA LEU A 467 -29.78 -15.19 -20.48
C LEU A 467 -31.20 -14.80 -20.95
N THR A 468 -31.91 -15.68 -21.66
CA THR A 468 -33.25 -15.40 -22.20
C THR A 468 -34.40 -15.86 -21.30
N SER A 469 -34.14 -16.31 -20.06
CA SER A 469 -35.19 -16.75 -19.12
C SER A 469 -35.19 -16.01 -17.78
N LEU A 470 -34.52 -14.85 -17.69
CA LEU A 470 -34.44 -14.02 -16.48
C LEU A 470 -35.12 -12.67 -16.71
N GLU A 471 -36.35 -12.67 -17.22
CA GLU A 471 -37.26 -11.50 -17.23
C GLU A 471 -37.63 -11.02 -15.80
N PHE A 472 -37.11 -11.68 -14.76
CA PHE A 472 -37.24 -11.28 -13.35
C PHE A 472 -36.04 -10.48 -12.80
N SER A 473 -35.08 -10.09 -13.64
CA SER A 473 -33.75 -9.64 -13.19
C SER A 473 -33.40 -8.18 -13.47
N GLU A 474 -34.30 -7.37 -14.03
CA GLU A 474 -33.99 -5.99 -14.43
C GLU A 474 -33.64 -5.06 -13.25
N ALA A 475 -34.22 -5.34 -12.07
CA ALA A 475 -33.96 -4.57 -10.85
C ALA A 475 -32.78 -5.10 -10.01
N LEU A 476 -32.25 -6.29 -10.33
CA LEU A 476 -31.23 -6.95 -9.52
C LEU A 476 -29.89 -6.19 -9.46
N PRO A 477 -29.36 -5.64 -10.58
CA PRO A 477 -28.12 -4.85 -10.52
C PRO A 477 -28.31 -3.56 -9.72
N PHE A 478 -29.50 -2.96 -9.77
CA PHE A 478 -29.83 -1.80 -8.95
C PHE A 478 -30.00 -2.17 -7.48
N ALA A 479 -30.66 -3.29 -7.17
CA ALA A 479 -30.78 -3.79 -5.80
C ALA A 479 -29.40 -4.03 -5.17
N ALA A 480 -28.47 -4.60 -5.93
CA ALA A 480 -27.09 -4.78 -5.50
C ALA A 480 -26.40 -3.42 -5.24
N PHE A 481 -26.56 -2.46 -6.16
CA PHE A 481 -26.02 -1.10 -5.99
C PHE A 481 -26.60 -0.39 -4.75
N ALA A 482 -27.93 -0.40 -4.58
CA ALA A 482 -28.61 0.22 -3.45
C ALA A 482 -28.24 -0.47 -2.12
N SER A 483 -28.14 -1.80 -2.12
CA SER A 483 -27.67 -2.56 -0.96
C SER A 483 -26.23 -2.18 -0.57
N LEU A 484 -25.33 -2.03 -1.55
CA LEU A 484 -23.96 -1.56 -1.30
C LEU A 484 -23.93 -0.12 -0.79
N LEU A 485 -24.80 0.76 -1.29
CA LEU A 485 -24.91 2.13 -0.79
C LEU A 485 -25.40 2.15 0.67
N LEU A 486 -26.41 1.35 1.02
CA LEU A 486 -26.84 1.20 2.42
C LEU A 486 -25.75 0.61 3.31
N GLU A 487 -24.98 -0.36 2.79
CA GLU A 487 -23.81 -0.92 3.48
C GLU A 487 -22.72 0.14 3.70
N THR A 488 -22.53 1.12 2.78
CA THR A 488 -21.60 2.23 3.05
C THR A 488 -22.06 3.08 4.22
N VAL A 489 -23.36 3.31 4.38
CA VAL A 489 -23.90 4.06 5.52
C VAL A 489 -23.71 3.29 6.82
N ALA A 490 -24.01 1.99 6.84
CA ALA A 490 -23.79 1.16 8.03
C ALA A 490 -22.30 1.09 8.45
N ARG A 491 -21.37 1.14 7.48
CA ARG A 491 -19.93 1.16 7.77
C ARG A 491 -19.42 2.55 8.17
N LEU A 492 -20.12 3.62 7.80
CA LEU A 492 -19.77 4.97 8.22
C LEU A 492 -19.84 5.12 9.74
N ASP A 493 -20.84 4.51 10.39
CA ASP A 493 -20.98 4.52 11.85
C ASP A 493 -19.74 3.95 12.54
N LEU A 494 -19.19 2.84 12.02
CA LEU A 494 -17.96 2.24 12.52
C LEU A 494 -16.75 3.17 12.34
N VAL A 495 -16.70 3.93 11.23
CA VAL A 495 -15.63 4.92 11.01
C VAL A 495 -15.77 6.07 12.01
N ILE A 496 -16.99 6.58 12.23
CA ILE A 496 -17.27 7.64 13.20
C ILE A 496 -16.81 7.21 14.60
N GLU A 497 -17.22 6.02 15.06
CA GLU A 497 -16.85 5.50 16.39
C GLU A 497 -15.32 5.42 16.58
N GLU A 498 -14.58 4.92 15.59
CA GLU A 498 -13.12 4.83 15.66
C GLU A 498 -12.44 6.21 15.63
N VAL A 499 -12.99 7.18 14.90
CA VAL A 499 -12.47 8.56 14.86
C VAL A 499 -12.75 9.29 16.17
N GLU A 500 -13.91 9.07 16.79
CA GLU A 500 -14.22 9.60 18.12
C GLU A 500 -13.31 8.99 19.19
N GLU A 501 -13.10 7.66 19.16
CA GLU A 501 -12.16 6.99 20.05
C GLU A 501 -10.74 7.53 19.84
N LEU A 502 -10.33 7.74 18.60
CA LEU A 502 -9.06 8.38 18.26
C LEU A 502 -8.94 9.79 18.84
N GLY A 503 -9.95 10.63 18.65
CA GLY A 503 -9.97 12.00 19.18
C GLY A 503 -9.90 12.03 20.70
N ARG A 504 -10.61 11.11 21.37
CA ARG A 504 -10.59 10.96 22.83
C ARG A 504 -9.22 10.53 23.35
N ILE A 505 -8.58 9.54 22.72
CA ILE A 505 -7.25 9.06 23.16
C ILE A 505 -6.16 10.10 22.83
N ALA A 506 -6.28 10.79 21.69
CA ALA A 506 -5.36 11.82 21.25
C ALA A 506 -5.52 13.18 21.97
N ASN A 507 -6.57 13.33 22.80
CA ASN A 507 -6.98 14.60 23.40
C ASN A 507 -7.17 15.73 22.37
N PHE A 508 -7.95 15.45 21.32
CA PHE A 508 -8.36 16.49 20.36
C PHE A 508 -9.13 17.62 21.06
N ARG A 509 -8.96 18.85 20.57
CA ARG A 509 -9.59 20.04 21.14
C ARG A 509 -11.12 19.94 20.96
N GLU A 510 -11.87 20.35 21.99
CA GLU A 510 -13.33 20.41 21.92
C GLU A 510 -13.81 21.28 20.75
N PHE A 511 -14.90 20.83 20.12
CA PHE A 511 -15.54 21.49 18.99
C PHE A 511 -16.13 22.85 19.41
N ASN A 512 -15.75 23.95 18.75
CA ASN A 512 -16.36 25.26 18.97
C ASN A 512 -17.27 25.62 17.79
N ALA A 513 -18.45 26.18 18.03
CA ALA A 513 -19.42 26.53 16.99
C ALA A 513 -18.88 27.48 15.88
N GLY A 514 -17.80 28.23 16.15
CA GLY A 514 -17.11 29.06 15.16
C GLY A 514 -16.32 28.27 14.10
N ASP A 515 -16.07 26.98 14.31
CA ASP A 515 -15.30 26.13 13.40
C ASP A 515 -16.10 25.75 12.14
N HIS A 516 -17.43 25.62 12.24
CA HIS A 516 -18.31 25.40 11.07
C HIS A 516 -18.22 26.54 10.05
N GLN A 517 -18.05 27.78 10.52
CA GLN A 517 -17.95 28.95 9.65
C GLN A 517 -16.64 28.95 8.84
N ILE A 518 -15.58 28.33 9.36
CA ILE A 518 -14.28 28.21 8.69
C ILE A 518 -14.33 27.14 7.59
N SER A 519 -14.93 25.96 7.87
CA SER A 519 -15.10 24.89 6.87
C SER A 519 -15.97 25.36 5.69
N LEU A 520 -17.10 26.02 5.95
CA LEU A 520 -17.98 26.58 4.91
C LEU A 520 -17.30 27.69 4.08
N THR A 521 -16.41 28.47 4.69
CA THR A 521 -15.66 29.52 3.96
C THR A 521 -14.57 28.91 3.07
N THR A 522 -13.95 27.81 3.51
CA THR A 522 -12.92 27.10 2.75
C THR A 522 -13.51 26.43 1.51
N GLU A 523 -14.64 25.72 1.66
CA GLU A 523 -15.39 25.09 0.56
C GLU A 523 -15.87 26.12 -0.47
N LYS A 524 -16.36 27.29 0.00
CA LYS A 524 -16.77 28.40 -0.87
C LYS A 524 -15.61 29.09 -1.59
N THR A 525 -14.39 28.97 -1.07
CA THR A 525 -13.18 29.53 -1.68
C THR A 525 -12.61 28.59 -2.74
N GLU A 526 -12.62 27.28 -2.50
CA GLU A 526 -12.24 26.29 -3.53
C GLU A 526 -13.19 26.32 -4.74
N ILE A 527 -14.50 26.49 -4.51
CA ILE A 527 -15.49 26.60 -5.60
C ILE A 527 -15.31 27.90 -6.42
N LYS A 528 -14.79 28.98 -5.82
CA LYS A 528 -14.58 30.26 -6.51
C LYS A 528 -13.31 30.35 -7.36
N ILE A 529 -12.35 29.43 -7.20
CA ILE A 529 -11.07 29.47 -7.96
C ILE A 529 -11.20 28.82 -9.35
N ALA A 530 -12.33 28.17 -9.66
CA ALA A 530 -12.62 27.62 -10.99
C ALA A 530 -13.56 28.53 -11.82
N ALA A 531 -13.03 29.64 -12.36
CA ALA A 531 -13.66 30.41 -13.44
C ALA A 531 -12.58 30.99 -14.39
N PRO A 532 -12.88 31.20 -15.68
CA PRO A 532 -11.94 30.97 -16.77
C PRO A 532 -10.88 32.07 -16.94
N LEU A 533 -9.68 31.67 -17.36
CA LEU A 533 -8.60 32.56 -17.79
C LEU A 533 -9.13 33.58 -18.82
N GLN A 534 -9.16 34.84 -18.42
CA GLN A 534 -9.40 35.97 -19.29
C GLN A 534 -8.10 36.26 -20.05
N ASN A 535 -8.12 36.05 -21.37
CA ASN A 535 -7.01 36.36 -22.26
C ASN A 535 -6.78 37.88 -22.30
N HIS A 536 -5.71 38.35 -21.66
CA HIS A 536 -5.15 39.68 -21.91
C HIS A 536 -4.09 39.58 -23.00
N LEU A 537 -4.45 39.99 -24.23
CA LEU A 537 -3.50 40.39 -25.26
C LEU A 537 -3.32 41.91 -25.19
N PRO A 538 -2.09 42.44 -25.21
CA PRO A 538 -1.83 43.87 -25.14
C PRO A 538 -2.06 44.57 -26.49
N SER A 539 -2.58 45.78 -26.45
CA SER A 539 -2.67 46.70 -27.58
C SER A 539 -1.27 47.19 -27.98
N HIS A 540 -0.93 47.04 -29.25
CA HIS A 540 0.02 47.91 -29.93
C HIS A 540 -0.69 48.51 -31.14
N GLY A 541 -0.75 49.84 -31.18
CA GLY A 541 -1.30 50.58 -32.31
C GLY A 541 -0.28 50.76 -33.43
N THR A 542 -0.79 51.14 -34.61
CA THR A 542 -0.26 52.13 -35.54
C THR A 542 -1.33 52.41 -36.59
N ASP A 543 -1.49 53.71 -36.85
CA ASP A 543 -2.21 54.42 -37.91
C ASP A 543 -3.74 54.58 -37.83
#